data_AF-A0A523B4F5-F1
#
_entry.id   AF-A0A523B4F5-F1
#
_cell.length_a   1.000
_cell.length_b   1.000
_cell.length_c   1.000
_cell.angle_alpha   90.00
_cell.angle_beta   90.00
_cell.angle_gamma   90.00
#
_symmetry.space_group_name_H-M   'P 1'
#
loop_
_entity.id
_entity.type
_entity.pdbx_description
1 polymer ?
#
loop_
_entity_poly.entity_id
_entity_poly.type
_entity_poly.pdbx_seq_one_letter_code
_entity_poly.pdbx_strand_id
1 'polypeptide(L)'
;MIIAHISIIPVGTGSTSISNFIVEAVETLKKSGLNVMITPMGTVLEAENLEKIFKSIEECHEALHKIGVKRLLTLVLIDDRRDVERSMVDKIRSIEKKLGYSFQQCNNDDRDDDATNEHEGET
;
A
#
# COMPACT_ATOMS: atom_id res chain seq x y z
N MET A 1 17.29 8.51 -4.65
CA MET A 1 16.21 7.61 -4.19
C MET A 1 14.96 7.84 -5.02
N ILE A 2 14.34 6.79 -5.53
CA ILE A 2 13.10 6.85 -6.32
C ILE A 2 11.93 6.52 -5.39
N ILE A 3 10.84 7.27 -5.48
CA ILE A 3 9.62 7.01 -4.71
C ILE A 3 8.54 6.57 -5.69
N ALA A 4 7.85 5.47 -5.39
CA ALA A 4 6.72 5.00 -6.17
C ALA A 4 5.48 4.82 -5.31
N HIS A 5 4.32 5.22 -5.82
CA HIS A 5 3.02 4.84 -5.28
C HIS A 5 2.43 3.72 -6.14
N ILE A 6 2.00 2.64 -5.50
CA ILE A 6 1.41 1.47 -6.15
C ILE A 6 0.03 1.21 -5.57
N SER A 7 -0.94 0.96 -6.44
CA SER A 7 -2.26 0.46 -6.06
C SER A 7 -2.61 -0.72 -6.97
N ILE A 8 -2.81 -1.89 -6.39
CA ILE A 8 -3.17 -3.12 -7.11
C ILE A 8 -4.63 -3.44 -6.81
N ILE A 9 -5.43 -3.57 -7.87
CA ILE A 9 -6.87 -3.72 -7.81
C ILE A 9 -7.24 -5.05 -8.47
N PRO A 10 -7.61 -6.08 -7.68
CA PRO A 10 -8.19 -7.31 -8.20
C PRO A 10 -9.53 -7.03 -8.88
N VAL A 11 -9.72 -7.55 -10.10
CA VAL A 11 -10.95 -7.38 -10.87
C VAL A 11 -11.61 -8.73 -11.10
N GLY A 12 -12.92 -8.80 -10.87
CA GLY A 12 -13.71 -10.02 -11.12
C GLY A 12 -13.52 -11.11 -10.06
N THR A 13 -13.30 -10.71 -8.80
CA THR A 13 -13.17 -11.60 -7.63
C THR A 13 -14.49 -12.24 -7.19
N GLY A 14 -15.63 -11.76 -7.71
CA GLY A 14 -16.97 -12.22 -7.29
C GLY A 14 -17.41 -11.69 -5.92
N SER A 15 -16.62 -10.83 -5.28
CA SER A 15 -16.91 -10.20 -3.99
C SER A 15 -16.41 -8.75 -3.98
N THR A 16 -17.10 -7.88 -3.27
CA THR A 16 -16.67 -6.49 -3.02
C THR A 16 -15.62 -6.39 -1.90
N SER A 17 -15.51 -7.43 -1.07
CA SER A 17 -14.48 -7.50 -0.03
C SER A 17 -13.18 -8.02 -0.62
N ILE A 18 -12.15 -7.18 -0.64
CA ILE A 18 -10.84 -7.49 -1.25
C ILE A 18 -9.69 -7.52 -0.24
N SER A 19 -9.95 -7.35 1.05
CA SER A 19 -8.92 -7.23 2.11
C SER A 19 -7.94 -8.41 2.12
N ASN A 20 -8.42 -9.64 1.94
CA ASN A 20 -7.56 -10.84 1.92
C ASN A 20 -6.52 -10.79 0.80
N PHE A 21 -6.87 -10.26 -0.38
CA PHE A 21 -5.92 -10.07 -1.48
C PHE A 21 -4.90 -9.00 -1.13
N ILE A 22 -5.34 -7.91 -0.50
CA ILE A 22 -4.45 -6.82 -0.10
C ILE A 22 -3.43 -7.28 0.95
N VAL A 23 -3.83 -8.13 1.91
CA VAL A 23 -2.91 -8.71 2.91
C VAL A 23 -1.79 -9.48 2.23
N GLU A 24 -2.10 -10.34 1.25
CA GLU A 24 -1.09 -11.11 0.52
C GLU A 24 -0.11 -10.21 -0.26
N ALA A 25 -0.64 -9.17 -0.92
CA ALA A 25 0.17 -8.21 -1.65
C ALA A 25 1.12 -7.44 -0.72
N VAL A 26 0.62 -6.98 0.42
CA VAL A 26 1.41 -6.24 1.43
C VAL A 26 2.49 -7.11 2.06
N GLU A 27 2.17 -8.36 2.41
CA GLU A 27 3.16 -9.31 2.94
C GLU A 27 4.27 -9.61 1.93
N THR A 28 3.93 -9.64 0.65
CA THR A 28 4.92 -9.76 -0.44
C THR A 28 5.81 -8.52 -0.51
N LEU A 29 5.23 -7.31 -0.46
CA LEU A 29 5.99 -6.05 -0.46
C LEU A 29 6.92 -5.93 0.76
N LYS A 30 6.49 -6.34 1.96
CA LYS A 30 7.36 -6.32 3.15
C LYS A 30 8.60 -7.21 3.00
N LYS A 31 8.48 -8.33 2.28
CA LYS A 31 9.59 -9.26 2.04
C LYS A 31 10.59 -8.75 1.00
N SER A 32 10.24 -7.71 0.23
CA SER A 32 11.13 -7.12 -0.79
C SER A 32 12.38 -6.43 -0.22
N GLY A 33 12.37 -6.09 1.07
CA GLY A 33 13.45 -5.32 1.72
C GLY A 33 13.44 -3.83 1.35
N LEU A 34 12.43 -3.34 0.65
CA LEU A 34 12.22 -1.92 0.39
C LEU A 34 11.64 -1.20 1.61
N ASN A 35 11.81 0.12 1.68
CA ASN A 35 11.09 0.91 2.66
C ASN A 35 9.64 1.10 2.17
N VAL A 36 8.68 0.60 2.94
CA VAL A 36 7.27 0.47 2.56
C VAL A 36 6.40 1.25 3.52
N MET A 37 5.53 2.11 2.99
CA MET A 37 4.50 2.82 3.74
C MET A 37 3.12 2.50 3.17
N ILE A 38 2.29 1.85 3.97
CA ILE A 38 0.90 1.53 3.60
C ILE A 38 0.04 2.77 3.82
N THR A 39 -0.87 3.02 2.89
CA THR A 39 -1.88 4.07 2.97
C THR A 39 -3.26 3.47 2.69
N PRO A 40 -4.36 4.16 3.01
CA PRO A 40 -5.70 3.64 2.75
C PRO A 40 -6.01 3.33 1.27
N MET A 41 -5.29 3.96 0.32
CA MET A 41 -5.58 3.86 -1.12
C MET A 41 -4.49 3.12 -1.93
N GLY A 42 -3.40 2.72 -1.27
CA GLY A 42 -2.24 2.13 -1.94
C GLY A 42 -1.02 2.05 -1.04
N THR A 43 0.13 1.80 -1.63
CA THR A 43 1.39 1.62 -0.91
C THR A 43 2.47 2.48 -1.56
N VAL A 44 3.21 3.20 -0.74
CA VAL A 44 4.36 3.98 -1.17
C VAL A 44 5.64 3.18 -0.89
N LEU A 45 6.49 3.07 -1.90
CA LEU A 45 7.79 2.42 -1.84
C LEU A 45 8.91 3.42 -2.09
N GLU A 46 10.04 3.20 -1.43
CA GLU A 46 11.32 3.79 -1.81
C GLU A 46 12.26 2.72 -2.33
N ALA A 47 12.95 3.03 -3.43
CA ALA A 47 13.94 2.17 -4.01
C ALA A 47 15.11 2.95 -4.63
N GLU A 48 16.28 2.32 -4.64
CA GLU A 48 17.50 2.87 -5.24
C GLU A 48 17.40 2.95 -6.78
N ASN A 49 16.59 2.09 -7.38
CA ASN A 49 16.42 2.00 -8.83
C ASN A 49 15.01 1.50 -9.21
N LEU A 50 14.67 1.68 -10.48
CA LEU A 50 13.36 1.27 -11.02
C LEU A 50 13.19 -0.25 -11.07
N GLU A 51 14.27 -1.00 -11.26
CA GLU A 51 14.24 -2.46 -11.36
C GLU A 51 13.66 -3.09 -10.09
N LYS A 52 14.10 -2.62 -8.91
CA LYS A 52 13.56 -3.07 -7.62
C LYS A 52 12.05 -2.81 -7.51
N ILE A 53 11.57 -1.65 -7.97
CA ILE A 53 10.13 -1.30 -7.93
C ILE A 53 9.33 -2.27 -8.80
N PHE A 54 9.73 -2.44 -10.07
CA PHE A 54 9.02 -3.32 -10.99
C PHE A 54 9.06 -4.78 -10.55
N LYS A 55 10.19 -5.24 -10.02
CA LYS A 55 10.32 -6.58 -9.45
C LYS A 55 9.34 -6.81 -8.30
N SER A 56 9.23 -5.86 -7.37
CA SER A 56 8.26 -5.98 -6.27
C SER A 56 6.81 -5.99 -6.76
N ILE A 57 6.48 -5.20 -7.80
CA ILE A 57 5.15 -5.24 -8.43
C ILE A 57 4.88 -6.61 -9.06
N GLU A 58 5.86 -7.16 -9.79
CA GLU A 58 5.77 -8.49 -10.40
C GLU A 58 5.54 -9.58 -9.33
N GLU A 59 6.33 -9.57 -8.25
CA GLU A 59 6.17 -10.51 -7.14
C GLU A 59 4.77 -10.44 -6.52
N CYS A 60 4.22 -9.24 -6.34
CA CYS A 60 2.84 -9.08 -5.87
C CYS A 60 1.80 -9.64 -6.85
N HIS A 61 1.98 -9.40 -8.15
CA HIS A 61 1.07 -9.94 -9.17
C HIS A 61 1.07 -11.48 -9.13
N GLU A 62 2.26 -12.08 -9.06
CA GLU A 62 2.41 -13.54 -8.98
C GLU A 62 1.80 -14.11 -7.71
N ALA A 63 1.98 -13.45 -6.56
CA ALA A 63 1.36 -13.85 -5.30
C ALA A 63 -0.18 -13.84 -5.39
N LEU A 64 -0.76 -12.80 -5.99
CA LEU A 64 -2.21 -12.68 -6.18
C LEU A 64 -2.76 -13.68 -7.20
N HIS A 65 -2.03 -13.94 -8.28
CA HIS A 65 -2.39 -14.97 -9.26
C HIS A 65 -2.40 -16.38 -8.62
N LYS A 66 -1.42 -16.69 -7.75
CA LYS A 66 -1.36 -17.97 -7.03
C LYS A 66 -2.58 -18.24 -6.15
N ILE A 67 -3.20 -17.19 -5.59
CA ILE A 67 -4.42 -17.31 -4.79
C ILE A 67 -5.71 -17.15 -5.61
N GLY A 68 -5.60 -17.21 -6.94
CA GLY A 68 -6.75 -17.35 -7.84
C GLY A 68 -7.29 -16.04 -8.43
N VAL A 69 -6.62 -14.90 -8.22
CA VAL A 69 -7.01 -13.66 -8.90
C VAL A 69 -6.67 -13.78 -10.39
N LYS A 70 -7.66 -13.56 -11.26
CA LYS A 70 -7.46 -13.73 -12.72
C LYS A 70 -7.06 -12.46 -13.43
N ARG A 71 -7.44 -11.29 -12.90
CA ARG A 71 -7.19 -9.99 -13.51
C ARG A 71 -6.80 -8.99 -12.44
N LEU A 72 -5.71 -8.28 -12.68
CA LEU A 72 -5.19 -7.22 -11.84
C LEU A 72 -5.14 -5.93 -12.66
N LEU A 73 -5.64 -4.84 -12.08
CA LEU A 73 -5.39 -3.48 -12.56
C LEU A 73 -4.42 -2.82 -11.59
N THR A 74 -3.29 -2.35 -12.09
CA THR A 74 -2.24 -1.76 -11.25
C THR A 74 -1.97 -0.33 -11.69
N LEU A 75 -2.10 0.59 -10.75
CA LEU A 75 -1.71 2.00 -10.93
C LEU A 75 -0.36 2.20 -10.28
N VAL A 76 0.58 2.73 -11.07
CA VAL A 76 1.94 3.03 -10.62
C VAL A 76 2.21 4.50 -10.92
N LEU A 77 2.53 5.26 -9.88
CA LEU A 77 3.04 6.63 -10.01
C LEU A 77 4.48 6.63 -9.53
N ILE A 78 5.41 7.13 -10.35
CA ILE A 78 6.83 7.15 -10.04
C ILE A 78 7.31 8.59 -10.03
N ASP A 79 7.99 8.96 -8.95
CA ASP A 79 8.74 10.20 -8.82
C ASP A 79 10.24 9.87 -8.79
N ASP A 80 10.89 9.96 -9.97
CA ASP A 80 12.34 9.80 -10.15
C ASP A 80 12.97 11.18 -10.35
N ARG A 81 13.41 11.76 -9.24
CA ARG A 81 14.12 13.04 -9.22
C ARG A 81 15.60 12.79 -8.88
N ARG A 82 16.50 13.24 -9.76
CA ARG A 82 17.95 12.90 -9.71
C ARG A 82 18.87 14.03 -9.26
N ASP A 83 18.36 15.26 -9.17
CA ASP A 83 19.11 16.43 -8.72
C ASP A 83 19.17 16.54 -7.20
N VAL A 84 18.33 15.82 -6.46
CA VAL A 84 18.28 15.85 -5.00
C VAL A 84 17.97 14.46 -4.44
N GLU A 85 18.74 13.99 -3.47
CA GLU A 85 18.34 12.83 -2.67
C GLU A 85 17.33 13.23 -1.60
N ARG A 86 16.15 12.62 -1.64
CA ARG A 86 15.06 12.84 -0.68
C ARG A 86 14.40 11.51 -0.34
N SER A 87 14.05 11.33 0.92
CA SER A 87 13.11 10.28 1.33
C SER A 87 11.65 10.76 1.23
N MET A 88 10.70 9.82 1.25
CA MET A 88 9.27 10.03 1.35
C MET A 88 8.91 10.74 2.66
N VAL A 89 9.61 10.45 3.76
CA VAL A 89 9.45 11.15 5.03
C VAL A 89 9.90 12.61 4.90
N ASP A 90 10.98 12.89 4.17
CA ASP A 90 11.44 14.27 3.95
C ASP A 90 10.45 15.10 3.14
N LYS A 91 9.69 14.47 2.24
CA LYS A 91 8.61 15.15 1.52
C LYS A 91 7.49 15.58 2.45
N ILE A 92 7.06 14.70 3.36
CA ILE A 92 6.04 15.02 4.37
C ILE A 92 6.56 16.14 5.27
N ARG A 93 7.75 16.01 5.85
CA ARG A 93 8.36 17.04 6.71
C ARG A 93 8.50 18.39 6.02
N SER A 94 8.83 18.39 4.73
CA SER A 94 8.93 19.63 3.96
C SER A 94 7.59 20.33 3.77
N ILE A 95 6.49 19.58 3.74
CA ILE A 95 5.13 20.12 3.68
C ILE A 95 4.71 20.60 5.07
N GLU A 96 4.90 19.81 6.11
CA GLU A 96 4.60 20.18 7.51
C GLU A 96 5.31 21.47 7.93
N LYS A 97 6.59 21.62 7.58
CA LYS A 97 7.35 22.85 7.83
C LYS A 97 6.72 24.07 7.15
N LYS A 98 6.14 23.90 5.95
CA LYS A 98 5.46 24.98 5.22
C LYS A 98 4.06 25.27 5.77
N LEU A 99 3.39 24.26 6.31
CA LEU A 99 2.04 24.38 6.88
C LEU A 99 2.05 24.87 8.33
N GLY A 100 3.14 24.65 9.08
CA GLY A 100 3.26 25.02 10.48
C GLY A 100 2.63 24.04 11.47
N TYR A 101 2.19 22.86 11.00
CA TYR A 101 1.67 21.77 11.83
C TYR A 101 2.02 20.40 11.21
N SER A 102 1.97 19.36 12.04
CA SER A 102 2.29 17.98 11.65
C SER A 102 1.03 17.14 11.40
N PHE A 103 1.14 16.14 10.52
CA PHE A 103 0.10 15.15 10.31
C PHE A 103 0.34 13.92 11.21
N GLN A 104 -0.70 13.42 11.87
CA GLN A 104 -0.62 12.09 12.50
C GLN A 104 -0.59 11.02 11.40
N GLN A 105 0.44 10.19 11.40
CA GLN A 105 0.37 8.91 10.71
C GLN A 105 -0.64 8.04 11.43
N CYS A 106 -1.60 7.46 10.71
CA CYS A 106 -2.50 6.46 11.26
C CYS A 106 -1.69 5.23 11.68
N ASN A 107 -1.34 5.16 12.97
CA ASN A 107 -0.86 3.93 13.59
C ASN A 107 -2.07 3.15 14.09
N ASN A 108 -2.12 1.85 13.77
CA ASN A 108 -3.22 0.94 14.08
C ASN A 108 -3.23 0.50 15.57
N ASP A 109 -3.38 1.43 16.51
CA ASP A 109 -3.53 1.11 17.94
C ASP A 109 -4.87 1.54 18.55
N ASP A 110 -5.87 1.90 17.73
CA ASP A 110 -7.24 2.10 18.19
C ASP A 110 -8.12 0.91 17.77
N ARG A 111 -7.85 -0.27 18.34
CA ARG A 111 -8.84 -1.35 18.41
C ARG A 111 -9.50 -1.28 19.78
N ASP A 112 -10.55 -0.48 19.88
CA ASP A 112 -11.60 -0.76 20.87
C ASP A 112 -12.42 -1.94 20.33
N ASP A 113 -12.20 -3.08 20.98
CA ASP A 113 -13.05 -4.25 20.94
C ASP A 113 -14.45 -3.86 21.41
N ASP A 114 -15.39 -3.67 20.48
CA ASP A 114 -16.80 -3.85 20.79
C ASP A 114 -17.50 -4.60 19.66
N ALA A 115 -17.10 -5.87 19.53
CA ALA A 115 -17.92 -6.89 18.93
C ALA A 115 -18.71 -7.58 20.05
N THR A 116 -19.84 -6.99 20.43
CA THR A 116 -20.92 -7.75 21.06
C THR A 116 -22.08 -7.89 20.07
N ASN A 117 -22.14 -9.12 19.55
CA ASN A 117 -23.29 -9.88 19.06
C ASN A 117 -24.64 -9.37 19.63
N GLU A 118 -25.73 -9.27 18.87
CA GLU A 118 -26.62 -10.40 18.62
C GLU A 118 -27.62 -10.12 17.48
N HIS A 119 -27.90 -11.19 16.74
CA HIS A 119 -29.01 -11.35 15.80
C HIS A 119 -30.38 -11.05 16.43
N GLU A 120 -31.19 -10.24 15.75
CA GLU A 120 -32.62 -10.55 15.60
C GLU A 120 -33.00 -10.40 14.13
N GLY A 121 -33.28 -11.54 13.49
CA GLY A 121 -33.86 -11.59 12.16
C GLY A 121 -35.36 -11.36 12.26
N GLU A 122 -35.86 -10.37 11.52
CA GLU A 122 -37.28 -10.26 11.20
C GLU A 122 -37.56 -10.83 9.81
N THR A 123 -38.52 -11.77 9.81
CA THR A 123 -39.35 -12.31 8.71
C THR A 123 -38.75 -13.27 7.68
#